data_AF-A0A363T6J7-F1
#
_entry.id   AF-A0A363T6J7-F1
#
_cell.length_a   1.000
_cell.length_b   1.000
_cell.length_c   1.000
_cell.angle_alpha   90.00
_cell.angle_beta   90.00
_cell.angle_gamma   90.00
#
_symmetry.space_group_name_H-M   'P 1'
#
loop_
_entity.id
_entity.type
_entity.pdbx_description
1 polymer ?
#
loop_
_entity_poly.entity_id
_entity_poly.type
_entity_poly.pdbx_seq_one_letter_code
_entity_poly.pdbx_strand_id
1 'polypeptide(L)'
;MLKVTFETPSLYGDHHVTEVRRILLELPGVEDVYASSAFQVVEVTYDPEKINDLQIAMKLDEAGYLGEWTVPIESGATAYHSTEGLKPYFRHTAAYEQTRLTVTFAQNVAYLGRPLWPCPGMGIISKPMED
;
A
#
# COMPACT_ATOMS: atom_id res chain seq x y z
N MET A 1 -6.33 30.24 2.82
CA MET A 1 -6.20 28.89 2.24
C MET A 1 -4.96 28.81 1.40
N LEU A 2 -4.21 27.73 1.58
CA LEU A 2 -3.07 27.35 0.75
C LEU A 2 -3.35 26.00 0.10
N LYS A 3 -2.60 25.72 -0.97
CA LYS A 3 -2.69 24.48 -1.73
C LYS A 3 -1.31 23.86 -1.83
N VAL A 4 -1.23 22.55 -1.57
CA VAL A 4 0.01 21.77 -1.65
C VAL A 4 -0.27 20.46 -2.40
N THR A 5 0.72 19.98 -3.12
CA THR A 5 0.65 18.76 -3.92
C THR A 5 1.72 17.79 -3.44
N PHE A 6 1.32 16.55 -3.19
CA PHE A 6 2.19 15.45 -2.76
C PHE A 6 2.24 14.37 -3.83
N GLU A 7 3.43 13.86 -4.08
CA GLU A 7 3.63 12.61 -4.82
C GLU A 7 3.32 11.44 -3.89
N THR A 8 2.53 10.48 -4.37
CA THR A 8 2.05 9.33 -3.58
C THR A 8 2.25 8.03 -4.38
N PRO A 9 3.50 7.55 -4.52
CA PRO A 9 3.84 6.45 -5.42
C PRO A 9 3.16 5.11 -5.11
N SER A 10 2.56 4.94 -3.93
CA SER A 10 1.81 3.74 -3.55
C SER A 10 0.29 3.83 -3.79
N LEU A 11 -0.19 4.94 -4.38
CA LEU A 11 -1.61 5.19 -4.66
C LEU A 11 -2.06 4.55 -5.98
N TYR A 12 -2.20 3.21 -6.01
CA TYR A 12 -2.55 2.45 -7.24
C TYR A 12 -4.05 2.14 -7.41
N GLY A 13 -4.89 2.31 -6.38
CA GLY A 13 -6.28 1.86 -6.38
C GLY A 13 -7.31 2.96 -6.13
N ASP A 14 -8.54 2.75 -6.58
CA ASP A 14 -9.71 3.57 -6.25
C ASP A 14 -10.01 3.59 -4.75
N HIS A 15 -9.88 2.44 -4.09
CA HIS A 15 -10.01 2.30 -2.65
C HIS A 15 -8.91 3.09 -1.89
N HIS A 16 -7.72 3.26 -2.46
CA HIS A 16 -6.69 4.16 -1.89
C HIS A 16 -7.14 5.62 -1.98
N VAL A 17 -7.77 6.04 -3.09
CA VAL A 17 -8.30 7.42 -3.24
C VAL A 17 -9.33 7.72 -2.15
N THR A 18 -10.26 6.80 -1.90
CA THR A 18 -11.26 6.97 -0.83
C THR A 18 -10.61 7.05 0.54
N GLU A 19 -9.62 6.20 0.81
CA GLU A 19 -8.97 6.15 2.12
C GLU A 19 -8.08 7.37 2.40
N VAL A 20 -7.30 7.83 1.43
CA VAL A 20 -6.54 9.10 1.54
C VAL A 20 -7.49 10.26 1.86
N ARG A 21 -8.61 10.35 1.14
CA ARG A 21 -9.61 11.40 1.40
C ARG A 21 -10.16 11.31 2.81
N ARG A 22 -10.48 10.12 3.30
CA ARG A 22 -10.95 9.90 4.68
C ARG A 22 -9.91 10.39 5.70
N ILE A 23 -8.67 9.93 5.59
CA ILE A 23 -7.57 10.28 6.50
C ILE A 23 -7.34 11.80 6.53
N LEU A 24 -7.30 12.44 5.37
CA LEU A 24 -6.96 13.86 5.28
C LEU A 24 -8.11 14.80 5.64
N LEU A 25 -9.36 14.45 5.28
CA LEU A 25 -10.53 15.27 5.64
C LEU A 25 -10.88 15.18 7.13
N GLU A 26 -10.35 14.19 7.86
CA GLU A 26 -10.45 14.12 9.33
C GLU A 26 -9.50 15.10 10.04
N LEU A 27 -8.52 15.70 9.33
CA LEU A 27 -7.56 16.63 9.91
C LEU A 27 -8.17 18.04 10.05
N PRO A 28 -8.19 18.63 11.26
CA PRO A 28 -8.65 20.01 11.44
C PRO A 28 -7.82 20.99 10.59
N GLY A 29 -8.49 21.77 9.75
CA GLY A 29 -7.84 22.74 8.86
C GLY A 29 -7.68 22.27 7.42
N VAL A 30 -7.96 21.00 7.10
CA VAL A 30 -8.09 20.55 5.71
C VAL A 30 -9.52 20.87 5.22
N GLU A 31 -9.63 21.53 4.07
CA GLU A 31 -10.93 21.87 3.46
C GLU A 31 -11.30 20.97 2.30
N ASP A 32 -10.34 20.68 1.42
CA ASP A 32 -10.58 19.87 0.23
C ASP A 32 -9.35 19.03 -0.12
N VAL A 33 -9.60 17.86 -0.73
CA VAL A 33 -8.60 16.87 -1.08
C VAL A 33 -8.90 16.31 -2.46
N TYR A 34 -8.07 16.63 -3.44
CA TYR A 34 -8.06 15.96 -4.73
C TYR A 34 -7.02 14.85 -4.72
N ALA A 35 -7.45 13.59 -4.86
CA ALA A 35 -6.55 12.44 -4.91
C ALA A 35 -6.75 11.67 -6.23
N SER A 36 -5.66 11.33 -6.90
CA SER A 36 -5.69 10.62 -8.18
C SER A 36 -4.76 9.43 -8.18
N SER A 37 -5.31 8.23 -8.34
CA SER A 37 -4.54 7.00 -8.55
C SER A 37 -3.93 6.89 -9.95
N ALA A 38 -4.54 7.54 -10.94
CA ALA A 38 -4.01 7.58 -12.29
C ALA A 38 -2.70 8.38 -12.38
N PHE A 39 -2.58 9.44 -11.57
CA PHE A 39 -1.40 10.30 -11.54
C PHE A 39 -0.54 10.11 -10.29
N GLN A 40 -0.97 9.28 -9.34
CA GLN A 40 -0.31 9.04 -8.05
C GLN A 40 -0.02 10.35 -7.29
N VAL A 41 -0.98 11.26 -7.30
CA VAL A 41 -0.85 12.60 -6.72
C VAL A 41 -2.02 12.91 -5.80
N VAL A 42 -1.72 13.60 -4.69
CA VAL A 42 -2.68 14.14 -3.75
C VAL A 42 -2.47 15.64 -3.61
N GLU A 43 -3.49 16.42 -3.97
CA GLU A 43 -3.53 17.86 -3.79
C GLU A 43 -4.48 18.20 -2.64
N VAL A 44 -4.01 19.03 -1.71
CA VAL A 44 -4.74 19.39 -0.48
C VAL A 44 -4.88 20.89 -0.39
N THR A 45 -6.11 21.35 -0.15
CA THR A 45 -6.41 22.74 0.20
C THR A 45 -6.61 22.82 1.71
N TYR A 46 -5.82 23.68 2.38
CA TYR A 46 -5.81 23.76 3.84
C TYR A 46 -5.64 25.19 4.38
N ASP A 47 -6.03 25.35 5.64
CA ASP A 47 -5.90 26.56 6.44
C ASP A 47 -4.55 26.57 7.18
N PRO A 48 -3.59 27.44 6.77
CA PRO A 48 -2.25 27.47 7.35
C PRO A 48 -2.21 27.91 8.82
N GLU A 49 -3.30 28.49 9.35
CA GLU A 49 -3.38 28.84 10.77
C GLU A 49 -3.68 27.62 11.66
N LYS A 50 -4.18 26.52 11.07
CA LYS A 50 -4.60 25.30 11.80
C LYS A 50 -3.68 24.12 11.55
N ILE A 51 -3.16 23.99 10.34
CA ILE A 51 -2.32 22.87 9.92
C ILE A 51 -1.28 23.34 8.90
N ASN A 52 -0.13 22.67 8.84
CA ASN A 52 0.88 22.91 7.82
C ASN A 52 1.10 21.70 6.90
N ASP A 53 1.82 21.94 5.80
CA ASP A 53 2.18 20.95 4.79
C ASP A 53 2.94 19.74 5.36
N LEU A 54 3.86 19.98 6.30
CA LEU A 54 4.63 18.92 6.96
C LEU A 54 3.72 17.96 7.75
N GLN A 55 2.73 18.49 8.49
CA GLN A 55 1.78 17.66 9.24
C GLN A 55 0.93 16.78 8.32
N ILE A 56 0.54 17.32 7.16
CA ILE A 56 -0.21 16.57 6.14
C ILE A 56 0.69 15.48 5.53
N ALA A 57 1.93 15.82 5.19
CA ALA A 57 2.91 14.86 4.67
C ALA A 57 3.17 13.72 5.66
N MET A 58 3.36 14.03 6.95
CA MET A 58 3.54 13.03 8.00
C MET A 58 2.36 12.07 8.08
N LYS A 59 1.12 12.55 7.93
CA LYS A 59 -0.07 11.69 7.93
C LYS A 59 -0.15 10.77 6.73
N LEU A 60 0.25 11.25 5.55
CA LEU A 60 0.38 10.42 4.35
C LEU A 60 1.49 9.38 4.49
N ASP A 61 2.62 9.75 5.09
CA ASP A 61 3.75 8.84 5.34
C ASP A 61 3.40 7.75 6.35
N GLU A 62 2.79 8.11 7.48
CA GLU A 62 2.29 7.17 8.49
C GLU A 62 1.32 6.14 7.89
N ALA A 63 0.52 6.56 6.90
CA ALA A 63 -0.40 5.69 6.19
C ALA A 63 0.28 4.88 5.05
N GLY A 64 1.54 5.15 4.73
CA GLY A 64 2.34 4.44 3.73
C GLY A 64 2.16 4.96 2.30
N TYR A 65 1.68 6.19 2.12
CA TYR A 65 1.40 6.77 0.80
C TYR A 65 2.61 7.43 0.12
N LEU A 66 3.57 7.95 0.90
CA LEU A 66 4.74 8.67 0.35
C LEU A 66 5.91 7.73 -0.03
N GLY A 67 5.94 6.51 0.54
CA GLY A 67 6.96 5.52 0.22
C GLY A 67 6.71 4.83 -1.13
N GLU A 68 7.80 4.43 -1.79
CA GLU A 68 7.70 3.52 -2.92
C GLU A 68 7.29 2.10 -2.48
N TRP A 69 6.46 1.47 -3.29
CA TRP A 69 6.11 0.07 -3.07
C TRP A 69 7.30 -0.83 -3.45
N THR A 70 7.88 -1.49 -2.46
CA THR A 70 8.90 -2.52 -2.70
C THR A 70 8.22 -3.86 -3.00
N VAL A 71 8.01 -4.15 -4.28
CA VAL A 71 7.57 -5.48 -4.70
C VAL A 71 8.76 -6.43 -4.65
N PRO A 72 8.64 -7.63 -4.07
CA PRO A 72 9.70 -8.62 -4.10
C PRO A 72 10.09 -8.93 -5.55
N ILE A 73 11.36 -8.70 -5.89
CA ILE A 73 11.94 -9.01 -7.20
C ILE A 73 12.58 -10.40 -7.10
N GLU A 74 12.27 -11.28 -8.05
CA GLU A 74 12.95 -12.58 -8.15
C GLU A 74 14.41 -12.36 -8.50
N SER A 75 15.33 -12.95 -7.74
CA SER A 75 16.76 -12.67 -7.85
C SER A 75 17.44 -13.31 -9.07
N GLY A 76 16.70 -14.04 -9.91
CA GLY A 76 17.23 -14.82 -11.04
C GLY A 76 18.20 -15.95 -10.66
N ALA A 77 18.63 -16.02 -9.39
CA ALA A 77 19.52 -17.05 -8.87
C ALA A 77 18.73 -18.32 -8.56
N THR A 78 19.28 -19.49 -8.88
CA THR A 78 18.65 -20.78 -8.53
C THR A 78 18.71 -21.02 -7.03
N ALA A 79 17.65 -21.61 -6.45
CA ALA A 79 17.59 -21.94 -5.02
C ALA A 79 18.76 -22.82 -4.51
N TYR A 80 19.40 -23.58 -5.39
CA TYR A 80 20.52 -24.48 -5.06
C TYR A 80 21.91 -23.82 -5.12
N HIS A 81 22.00 -22.59 -5.65
CA HIS A 81 23.23 -21.79 -5.74
C HIS A 81 23.12 -20.43 -5.04
N SER A 82 22.15 -20.27 -4.12
CA SER A 82 22.15 -19.07 -3.27
C SER A 82 23.38 -19.12 -2.36
N THR A 83 24.18 -18.07 -2.38
CA THR A 83 25.22 -17.84 -1.35
C THR A 83 24.60 -17.94 0.04
N GLU A 84 25.33 -18.53 0.99
CA GLU A 84 24.86 -18.74 2.36
C GLU A 84 24.21 -17.47 2.93
N GLY A 85 22.93 -17.54 3.27
CA GLY A 85 22.17 -16.45 3.88
C GLY A 85 21.14 -15.76 2.99
N LEU A 86 21.17 -15.95 1.67
CA LEU A 86 20.14 -15.39 0.77
C LEU A 86 19.03 -16.41 0.53
N LYS A 87 17.83 -16.19 1.11
CA LYS A 87 16.61 -16.90 0.73
C LYS A 87 15.95 -16.16 -0.44
N PRO A 88 16.07 -16.65 -1.69
CA PRO A 88 15.53 -15.93 -2.82
C PRO A 88 14.00 -16.01 -2.82
N TYR A 89 13.34 -14.91 -3.16
CA TYR A 89 11.90 -14.90 -3.37
C TYR A 89 11.60 -15.52 -4.73
N PHE A 90 10.75 -16.55 -4.75
CA PHE A 90 10.27 -17.18 -5.99
C PHE A 90 8.74 -17.26 -5.97
N ARG A 91 8.10 -16.95 -7.09
CA ARG A 91 6.70 -17.27 -7.32
C ARG A 91 6.63 -18.77 -7.65
N HIS A 92 6.08 -19.57 -6.75
CA HIS A 92 5.97 -21.01 -6.97
C HIS A 92 4.93 -21.32 -8.07
N THR A 93 5.41 -21.90 -9.16
CA THR A 93 4.58 -22.48 -10.22
C THR A 93 4.61 -23.99 -10.08
N ALA A 94 3.44 -24.62 -9.97
CA ALA A 94 3.31 -26.08 -9.94
C ALA A 94 2.53 -26.56 -11.16
N ALA A 95 3.06 -27.55 -11.86
CA ALA A 95 2.38 -28.27 -12.94
C ALA A 95 2.07 -29.69 -12.45
N TYR A 96 0.80 -30.08 -12.49
CA TYR A 96 0.35 -31.42 -12.11
C TYR A 96 -0.06 -32.20 -13.35
N GLU A 97 0.40 -33.44 -13.47
CA GLU A 97 0.12 -34.29 -14.62
C GLU A 97 -1.40 -34.53 -14.83
N GLN A 98 -2.16 -34.58 -13.73
CA GLN A 98 -3.62 -34.73 -13.74
C GLN A 98 -4.36 -33.52 -14.35
N THR A 99 -3.78 -32.31 -14.33
CA THR A 99 -4.42 -31.09 -14.88
C THR A 99 -3.97 -30.76 -16.31
N ARG A 100 -3.09 -31.58 -16.91
CA ARG A 100 -2.52 -31.51 -18.28
C ARG A 100 -1.95 -30.14 -18.69
N LEU A 101 -2.80 -29.13 -18.89
CA LEU A 101 -2.50 -27.80 -19.46
C LEU A 101 -2.80 -26.63 -18.49
N THR A 102 -3.25 -26.90 -17.27
CA THR A 102 -3.59 -25.83 -16.32
C THR A 102 -2.41 -25.56 -15.40
N VAL A 103 -1.76 -24.41 -15.60
CA VAL A 103 -0.75 -23.88 -14.68
C VAL A 103 -1.45 -23.33 -13.45
N THR A 104 -1.12 -23.86 -12.27
CA THR A 104 -1.64 -23.36 -10.99
C THR A 104 -0.54 -22.67 -10.20
N PHE A 105 -0.84 -21.46 -9.72
CA PHE A 105 0.03 -20.68 -8.84
C PHE A 105 -0.43 -20.88 -7.40
N ALA A 106 0.50 -21.24 -6.50
CA ALA A 106 0.22 -21.39 -5.09
C ALA A 106 1.24 -20.59 -4.28
N GLN A 107 0.76 -19.73 -3.40
CA GLN A 107 1.60 -18.98 -2.47
C GLN A 107 1.16 -19.31 -1.04
N ASN A 108 2.07 -19.86 -0.24
CA ASN A 108 1.86 -19.94 1.20
C ASN A 108 2.04 -18.55 1.79
N VAL A 109 0.93 -17.87 2.06
CA VAL A 109 0.90 -16.61 2.79
C VAL A 109 0.61 -16.90 4.26
N ALA A 110 1.46 -16.42 5.17
CA ALA A 110 1.16 -16.48 6.59
C ALA A 110 -0.08 -15.64 6.87
N TYR A 111 -1.06 -16.18 7.61
CA TYR A 111 -2.23 -15.41 8.00
C TYR A 111 -1.82 -14.35 9.03
N LEU A 112 -1.91 -13.08 8.64
CA LEU A 112 -1.57 -11.93 9.48
C LEU A 112 -2.79 -11.09 9.90
N GLY A 113 -4.02 -11.56 9.61
CA GLY A 113 -5.24 -10.77 9.79
C GLY A 113 -5.34 -9.55 8.85
N ARG A 114 -4.50 -9.50 7.82
CA ARG A 114 -4.46 -8.43 6.81
C ARG A 114 -5.18 -8.88 5.54
N PRO A 115 -5.71 -7.93 4.74
CA PRO A 115 -6.17 -8.24 3.39
C PRO A 115 -5.07 -8.97 2.60
N LEU A 116 -5.49 -9.80 1.64
CA LEU A 116 -4.59 -10.61 0.80
C LEU A 116 -3.50 -9.75 0.14
N TRP A 117 -3.84 -8.49 -0.17
CA TRP A 117 -2.90 -7.46 -0.59
C TRP A 117 -2.81 -6.37 0.49
N PRO A 118 -1.61 -5.98 0.95
CA PRO A 118 -1.46 -4.97 2.00
C PRO A 118 -1.69 -3.57 1.43
N CYS A 119 -2.93 -3.10 1.41
CA CYS A 119 -3.24 -1.73 0.97
C CYS A 119 -2.76 -0.69 2.01
N PRO A 120 -2.03 0.37 1.61
CA PRO A 120 -1.69 1.49 2.49
C PRO A 120 -2.95 2.14 3.08
N GLY A 121 -2.84 2.67 4.30
CA GLY A 121 -3.96 3.20 5.07
C GLY A 121 -4.95 2.16 5.61
N MET A 122 -4.91 0.90 5.15
CA MET A 122 -5.88 -0.13 5.54
C MET A 122 -5.23 -1.16 6.47
N GLY A 123 -5.52 -1.01 7.77
CA GLY A 123 -5.01 -1.87 8.83
C GLY A 123 -5.75 -3.20 8.97
N ILE A 124 -5.30 -3.97 9.95
CA ILE A 124 -5.97 -5.20 10.41
C ILE A 124 -7.35 -4.79 10.94
N ILE A 125 -8.42 -5.43 10.45
CA ILE A 125 -9.75 -5.28 11.04
C ILE A 125 -9.68 -5.87 12.44
N SER A 126 -9.72 -5.01 13.47
CA SER A 126 -9.87 -5.48 14.85
C SER A 126 -11.23 -6.17 14.98
N LYS A 127 -11.28 -7.33 15.64
CA LYS A 127 -12.56 -7.88 16.08
C LYS A 127 -13.24 -6.81 16.95
N PRO A 128 -14.54 -6.53 16.77
CA PRO A 128 -15.25 -5.71 17.72
C PRO A 128 -15.07 -6.34 19.11
N MET A 129 -14.67 -5.55 20.09
CA MET A 129 -14.69 -5.97 21.49
C MET A 129 -16.15 -6.36 21.80
N GLU A 130 -16.35 -7.60 22.22
CA GLU A 130 -17.62 -8.02 22.81
C GLU A 130 -17.77 -7.26 24.14
N ASP A 131 -18.88 -6.51 24.29
CA ASP A 131 -19.29 -5.87 25.54
C ASP A 131 -19.71 -6.89 26.60
#